data_AF-A0AAJ2S146-F1
#
_entry.id   AF-A0AAJ2S146-F1
#
_cell.length_a   1.000
_cell.length_b   1.000
_cell.length_c   1.000
_cell.angle_alpha   90.00
_cell.angle_beta   90.00
_cell.angle_gamma   90.00
#
_symmetry.space_group_name_H-M   'P 1'
#
loop_
_entity.id
_entity.type
_entity.pdbx_description
1 polymer ?
#
loop_
_entity_poly.entity_id
_entity_poly.type
_entity_poly.pdbx_seq_one_letter_code
_entity_poly.pdbx_strand_id
1 'polypeptide(L)'
;MFAFMHPYQTIHRLEQEVAALNAQLEAEKKRHRCRAISLMTPVESLSMLQARGADMLCSLSKGVEVHAQHLAAEQSTLTDTFSRLHKAEQSAQTLQQHRQRCQQTDAYLSSPLVTEQAFHDIRQLSVELGHSAGHTQALAITAALEVAHFHEQPAGMPAIVQDLQELSKHSRQLAHQLAQWIERTALQVNEDAKIRDYQQQEIKALTNAAQAAEHVIEQLIDQSRHMYKVIHHSTTTAYLHAAKLEHAVWKSRLYRQLLSAHLEESLEDHQHCTLGHWYFMGDGHRYKYTEAYKALAAPHKRFHESGLEALKFARQGDHNGQLAALAMMEEASSQLALQLDKLMEHAVYEVPLSNGRPSPLADSP
;
A
#
# COMPACT_ATOMS: atom_id res chain seq x y z
N MET A 1 -16.81 46.85 38.91
CA MET A 1 -16.45 45.41 38.85
C MET A 1 -16.95 44.87 37.52
N PHE A 2 -16.17 45.09 36.46
CA PHE A 2 -16.54 44.68 35.09
C PHE A 2 -16.25 43.19 34.94
N ALA A 3 -17.32 42.38 34.90
CA ALA A 3 -17.21 40.97 34.56
C ALA A 3 -16.84 40.85 33.08
N PHE A 4 -15.56 40.70 32.79
CA PHE A 4 -15.09 40.21 31.49
C PHE A 4 -15.63 38.79 31.30
N MET A 5 -16.78 38.65 30.65
CA MET A 5 -17.18 37.37 30.08
C MET A 5 -16.11 36.95 29.08
N HIS A 6 -15.53 35.76 29.30
CA HIS A 6 -14.48 35.22 28.45
C HIS A 6 -15.02 35.09 27.02
N PRO A 7 -14.27 35.45 25.97
CA PRO A 7 -14.74 35.43 24.58
C PRO A 7 -15.39 34.09 24.16
N TYR A 8 -14.94 32.98 24.75
CA TYR A 8 -15.53 31.65 24.57
C TYR A 8 -16.96 31.50 25.09
N GLN A 9 -17.31 32.12 26.21
CA GLN A 9 -18.67 32.05 26.78
C GLN A 9 -19.65 32.90 25.97
N THR A 10 -19.18 34.02 25.40
CA THR A 10 -19.97 34.85 24.50
C THR A 10 -20.22 34.15 23.17
N ILE A 11 -19.20 33.49 22.59
CA ILE A 11 -19.36 32.68 21.37
C ILE A 11 -20.37 31.55 21.59
N HIS A 12 -20.23 30.79 22.68
CA HIS A 12 -21.14 29.66 22.92
C HIS A 12 -22.60 30.10 23.17
N ARG A 13 -22.79 31.25 23.83
CA ARG A 13 -24.13 31.84 24.00
C ARG A 13 -24.73 32.26 22.66
N LEU A 14 -23.95 32.91 21.80
CA LEU A 14 -24.39 33.31 20.45
C LEU A 14 -24.71 32.10 19.58
N GLU A 15 -23.93 31.01 19.67
CA GLU A 15 -24.21 29.74 18.97
C GLU A 15 -25.55 29.14 19.42
N GLN A 16 -25.84 29.13 20.72
CA GLN A 16 -27.12 28.65 21.26
C GLN A 16 -28.29 29.55 20.82
N GLU A 17 -28.09 30.86 20.77
CA GLU A 17 -29.10 31.84 20.35
C GLU A 17 -29.41 31.70 18.84
N VAL A 18 -28.38 31.49 18.01
CA VAL A 18 -28.52 31.17 16.58
C VAL A 18 -29.24 29.83 16.38
N ALA A 19 -28.89 28.80 17.14
CA ALA A 19 -29.58 27.51 17.08
C ALA A 19 -31.07 27.63 17.46
N ALA A 20 -31.38 28.40 18.51
CA ALA A 20 -32.75 28.65 18.95
C ALA A 20 -33.56 29.46 17.91
N LEU A 21 -32.98 30.52 17.35
CA LEU A 21 -33.61 31.33 16.29
C LEU A 21 -33.85 30.51 15.02
N ASN A 22 -32.91 29.65 14.62
CA ASN A 22 -33.09 28.74 13.49
C ASN A 22 -34.22 27.74 13.74
N ALA A 23 -34.32 27.19 14.96
CA ALA A 23 -35.42 26.29 15.32
C ALA A 23 -36.79 26.99 15.28
N GLN A 24 -36.88 28.23 15.75
CA GLN A 24 -38.11 29.03 15.68
C GLN A 24 -38.49 29.41 14.25
N LEU A 25 -37.50 29.79 13.43
CA LEU A 25 -37.69 30.08 12.01
C LEU A 25 -38.24 28.87 11.27
N GLU A 26 -37.72 27.66 11.55
CA GLU A 26 -38.24 26.45 10.92
C GLU A 26 -39.64 26.05 11.42
N ALA A 27 -39.95 26.29 12.69
CA ALA A 27 -41.30 26.08 13.22
C ALA A 27 -42.33 27.02 12.55
N GLU A 28 -41.99 28.30 12.38
CA GLU A 28 -42.86 29.27 11.71
C GLU A 28 -42.98 29.00 10.20
N LYS A 29 -41.88 28.68 9.51
CA LYS A 29 -41.94 28.23 8.10
C LYS A 29 -42.86 27.02 7.95
N LYS A 30 -42.80 26.05 8.88
CA LYS A 30 -43.68 24.87 8.86
C LYS A 30 -45.15 25.25 9.05
N ARG A 31 -45.48 26.15 9.98
CA ARG A 31 -46.85 26.67 10.20
C ARG A 31 -47.40 27.41 8.99
N HIS A 32 -46.63 28.37 8.45
CA HIS A 32 -47.02 29.12 7.26
C HIS A 32 -47.26 28.21 6.06
N ARG A 33 -46.40 27.20 5.86
CA ARG A 33 -46.53 26.23 4.76
C ARG A 33 -47.76 25.32 4.89
N CYS A 34 -48.11 24.86 6.09
CA CYS A 34 -49.34 24.06 6.28
C CYS A 34 -50.60 24.90 6.02
N ARG A 35 -50.59 26.16 6.45
CA ARG A 35 -51.70 27.09 6.22
C ARG A 35 -51.86 27.46 4.74
N ALA A 36 -50.75 27.56 4.00
CA ALA A 36 -50.76 27.78 2.55
C ALA A 36 -51.42 26.61 1.79
N ILE A 37 -51.12 25.36 2.15
CA ILE A 37 -51.74 24.16 1.54
C ILE A 37 -53.26 24.17 1.73
N SER A 38 -53.75 24.58 2.90
CA SER A 38 -55.20 24.65 3.17
C SER A 38 -55.95 25.72 2.36
N LEU A 39 -55.24 26.65 1.72
CA LEU A 39 -55.81 27.75 0.94
C LEU A 39 -55.62 27.57 -0.58
N MET A 40 -54.93 26.51 -0.99
CA MET A 40 -54.58 26.20 -2.37
C MET A 40 -55.61 25.28 -3.02
N THR A 41 -55.71 25.32 -4.35
CA THR A 41 -56.45 24.31 -5.11
C THR A 41 -55.83 22.92 -4.90
N PRO A 42 -56.58 21.83 -5.14
CA PRO A 42 -56.03 20.47 -5.05
C PRO A 42 -54.77 20.26 -5.90
N VAL A 43 -54.71 20.87 -7.10
CA VAL A 43 -53.57 20.77 -8.02
C VAL A 43 -52.34 21.51 -7.49
N GLU A 44 -52.52 22.73 -6.96
CA GLU A 44 -51.44 23.50 -6.33
C GLU A 44 -50.92 22.83 -5.06
N SER A 45 -51.82 22.28 -4.25
CA SER A 45 -51.49 21.49 -3.05
C SER A 45 -50.66 20.26 -3.39
N LEU A 46 -51.04 19.51 -4.43
CA LEU A 46 -50.28 18.36 -4.92
C LEU A 46 -48.91 18.76 -5.48
N SER A 47 -48.83 19.83 -6.26
CA SER A 47 -47.57 20.37 -6.78
C SER A 47 -46.62 20.77 -5.64
N MET A 48 -47.14 21.42 -4.60
CA MET A 48 -46.35 21.79 -3.41
C MET A 48 -45.87 20.56 -2.61
N LEU A 49 -46.70 19.52 -2.48
CA LEU A 49 -46.31 18.26 -1.83
C LEU A 49 -45.26 17.48 -2.64
N GLN A 50 -45.40 17.46 -3.96
CA GLN A 50 -44.41 16.86 -4.86
C GLN A 50 -43.06 17.60 -4.76
N ALA A 51 -43.08 18.93 -4.71
CA ALA A 51 -41.87 19.73 -4.50
C ALA A 51 -41.14 19.36 -3.20
N ARG A 52 -41.86 19.06 -2.11
CA ARG A 52 -41.26 18.57 -0.86
C ARG A 52 -40.59 17.21 -1.02
N GLY A 53 -41.20 16.31 -1.79
CA GLY A 53 -40.57 15.02 -2.13
C GLY A 53 -39.25 15.23 -2.88
N ALA A 54 -39.21 16.21 -3.78
CA ALA A 54 -37.99 16.58 -4.51
C ALA A 54 -36.88 17.13 -3.60
N ASP A 55 -37.22 17.92 -2.58
CA ASP A 55 -36.24 18.43 -1.62
C ASP A 55 -35.56 17.27 -0.86
N MET A 56 -36.32 16.25 -0.49
CA MET A 56 -35.76 15.04 0.14
C MET A 56 -34.84 14.27 -0.83
N LEU A 57 -35.24 14.10 -2.09
CA LEU A 57 -34.41 13.47 -3.12
C LEU A 57 -33.11 14.26 -3.38
N CYS A 58 -33.18 15.59 -3.36
CA CYS A 58 -32.02 16.46 -3.48
C CYS A 58 -31.06 16.27 -2.30
N SER A 59 -31.60 16.20 -1.07
CA SER A 59 -30.79 15.91 0.13
C SER A 59 -30.12 14.54 0.06
N LEU A 60 -30.84 13.51 -0.44
CA LEU A 60 -30.26 12.18 -0.64
C LEU A 60 -29.16 12.22 -1.70
N SER A 61 -29.39 12.89 -2.82
CA SER A 61 -28.40 13.04 -3.89
C SER A 61 -27.11 13.64 -3.37
N LYS A 62 -27.21 14.75 -2.62
CA LYS A 62 -26.06 15.41 -2.02
C LYS A 62 -25.34 14.51 -1.00
N GLY A 63 -26.08 13.73 -0.21
CA GLY A 63 -25.51 12.75 0.72
C GLY A 63 -24.72 11.65 0.00
N VAL A 64 -25.27 11.12 -1.09
CA VAL A 64 -24.60 10.10 -1.92
C VAL A 64 -23.37 10.67 -2.62
N GLU A 65 -23.43 11.91 -3.10
CA GLU A 65 -22.28 12.60 -3.71
C GLU A 65 -21.14 12.79 -2.70
N VAL A 66 -21.43 13.24 -1.49
CA VAL A 66 -20.45 13.34 -0.39
C VAL A 66 -19.84 11.97 -0.07
N HIS A 67 -20.67 10.92 -0.06
CA HIS A 67 -20.17 9.55 0.14
C HIS A 67 -19.24 9.10 -0.99
N ALA A 68 -19.59 9.39 -2.25
CA ALA A 68 -18.75 9.10 -3.41
C ALA A 68 -17.40 9.83 -3.34
N GLN A 69 -17.39 11.10 -2.90
CA GLN A 69 -16.18 11.88 -2.67
C GLN A 69 -15.29 11.27 -1.56
N HIS A 70 -15.89 10.78 -0.47
CA HIS A 70 -15.15 10.09 0.58
C HIS A 70 -14.50 8.79 0.05
N LEU A 71 -15.24 8.00 -0.74
CA LEU A 71 -14.69 6.79 -1.35
C LEU A 71 -13.57 7.09 -2.37
N ALA A 72 -13.69 8.19 -3.13
CA ALA A 72 -12.63 8.67 -4.00
C ALA A 72 -11.37 9.08 -3.21
N ALA A 73 -11.53 9.71 -2.04
CA ALA A 73 -10.41 10.01 -1.15
C ALA A 73 -9.73 8.73 -0.62
N GLU A 74 -10.51 7.72 -0.22
CA GLU A 74 -9.98 6.40 0.18
C GLU A 74 -9.20 5.71 -0.95
N GLN A 75 -9.64 5.88 -2.20
CA GLN A 75 -8.90 5.36 -3.37
C GLN A 75 -7.51 6.01 -3.52
N SER A 76 -7.39 7.30 -3.21
CA SER A 76 -6.09 7.99 -3.19
C SER A 76 -5.19 7.43 -2.08
N THR A 77 -5.73 7.25 -0.87
CA THR A 77 -5.02 6.60 0.25
C THR A 77 -4.54 5.20 -0.12
N LEU A 78 -5.39 4.39 -0.77
CA LEU A 78 -4.99 3.08 -1.25
C LEU A 78 -3.83 3.12 -2.25
N THR A 79 -3.80 4.13 -3.12
CA THR A 79 -2.69 4.31 -4.06
C THR A 79 -1.37 4.57 -3.33
N ASP A 80 -1.38 5.37 -2.25
CA ASP A 80 -0.21 5.53 -1.38
C ASP A 80 0.18 4.20 -0.70
N THR A 81 -0.80 3.42 -0.23
CA THR A 81 -0.49 2.10 0.36
C THR A 81 0.19 1.16 -0.63
N PHE A 82 -0.20 1.15 -1.90
CA PHE A 82 0.48 0.36 -2.93
C PHE A 82 1.93 0.81 -3.15
N SER A 83 2.20 2.12 -3.15
CA SER A 83 3.57 2.65 -3.25
C SER A 83 4.44 2.20 -2.07
N ARG A 84 3.88 2.20 -0.85
CA ARG A 84 4.59 1.71 0.34
C ARG A 84 4.83 0.21 0.29
N LEU A 85 3.84 -0.58 -0.14
CA LEU A 85 3.98 -2.03 -0.31
C LEU A 85 5.05 -2.36 -1.36
N HIS A 86 5.15 -1.58 -2.43
CA HIS A 86 6.22 -1.75 -3.42
C HIS A 86 7.62 -1.54 -2.83
N LYS A 87 7.80 -0.49 -2.03
CA LYS A 87 9.08 -0.24 -1.33
C LYS A 87 9.41 -1.36 -0.34
N ALA A 88 8.40 -1.91 0.33
CA ALA A 88 8.54 -3.05 1.22
C ALA A 88 8.97 -4.31 0.44
N GLU A 89 8.34 -4.58 -0.70
CA GLU A 89 8.69 -5.68 -1.60
C GLU A 89 10.14 -5.57 -2.11
N GLN A 90 10.56 -4.39 -2.58
CA GLN A 90 11.95 -4.15 -3.01
C GLN A 90 12.95 -4.38 -1.86
N SER A 91 12.59 -3.96 -0.65
CA SER A 91 13.42 -4.18 0.54
C SER A 91 13.53 -5.66 0.88
N ALA A 92 12.43 -6.41 0.78
CA ALA A 92 12.41 -7.85 0.98
C ALA A 92 13.27 -8.60 -0.06
N GLN A 93 13.16 -8.23 -1.34
CA GLN A 93 14.03 -8.78 -2.40
C GLN A 93 15.52 -8.49 -2.15
N THR A 94 15.84 -7.28 -1.66
CA THR A 94 17.23 -6.93 -1.30
C THR A 94 17.74 -7.79 -0.14
N LEU A 95 16.92 -8.03 0.88
CA LEU A 95 17.24 -8.95 1.98
C LEU A 95 17.44 -10.39 1.47
N GLN A 96 16.61 -10.84 0.52
CA GLN A 96 16.73 -12.15 -0.09
C GLN A 96 18.05 -12.33 -0.85
N GLN A 97 18.50 -11.30 -1.58
CA GLN A 97 19.79 -11.29 -2.27
C GLN A 97 20.97 -11.31 -1.27
N HIS A 98 20.90 -10.49 -0.21
CA HIS A 98 21.89 -10.50 0.86
C HIS A 98 22.01 -11.88 1.51
N ARG A 99 20.87 -12.53 1.78
CA ARG A 99 20.80 -13.90 2.29
C ARG A 99 21.51 -14.90 1.39
N GLN A 100 21.23 -14.89 0.08
CA GLN A 100 21.88 -15.79 -0.88
C GLN A 100 23.40 -15.62 -0.86
N ARG A 101 23.88 -14.37 -0.75
CA ARG A 101 25.31 -14.05 -0.67
C ARG A 101 25.95 -14.57 0.63
N CYS A 102 25.28 -14.40 1.77
CA CYS A 102 25.74 -14.97 3.04
C CYS A 102 25.82 -16.51 3.00
N GLN A 103 24.79 -17.18 2.49
CA GLN A 103 24.78 -18.65 2.37
C GLN A 103 25.90 -19.18 1.47
N GLN A 104 26.18 -18.50 0.35
CA GLN A 104 27.31 -18.85 -0.52
C GLN A 104 28.65 -18.66 0.20
N THR A 105 28.80 -17.60 1.00
CA THR A 105 30.04 -17.33 1.73
C THR A 105 30.28 -18.38 2.82
N ASP A 106 29.21 -18.80 3.53
CA ASP A 106 29.26 -19.89 4.51
C ASP A 106 29.60 -21.26 3.87
N ALA A 107 29.10 -21.53 2.65
CA ALA A 107 29.44 -22.76 1.92
C ALA A 107 30.93 -22.84 1.53
N TYR A 108 31.58 -21.68 1.30
CA TYR A 108 33.02 -21.61 1.05
C TYR A 108 33.86 -21.69 2.35
N LEU A 109 33.34 -21.17 3.47
CA LEU A 109 34.04 -21.15 4.78
C LEU A 109 33.76 -22.38 5.65
N SER A 110 32.89 -23.29 5.21
CA SER A 110 32.59 -24.56 5.90
C SER A 110 33.67 -25.64 5.70
N SER A 111 34.74 -25.34 4.97
CA SER A 111 35.98 -26.11 5.09
C SER A 111 36.50 -25.97 6.52
N PRO A 112 36.78 -27.08 7.24
CA PRO A 112 37.25 -27.00 8.62
C PRO A 112 38.50 -26.13 8.66
N LEU A 113 38.41 -25.01 9.39
CA LEU A 113 39.40 -23.92 9.37
C LEU A 113 40.82 -24.45 9.64
N VAL A 114 40.93 -25.51 10.44
CA VAL A 114 42.04 -26.46 10.58
C VAL A 114 41.43 -27.73 11.20
N THR A 115 41.72 -28.94 10.70
CA THR A 115 41.29 -30.19 11.37
C THR A 115 42.05 -30.38 12.68
N GLU A 116 41.41 -30.84 13.75
CA GLU A 116 42.12 -31.23 14.99
C GLU A 116 43.33 -32.13 14.72
N GLN A 117 43.21 -32.98 13.69
CA GLN A 117 44.28 -33.83 13.18
C GLN A 117 45.54 -33.04 12.78
N ALA A 118 45.40 -31.92 12.06
CA ALA A 118 46.56 -31.12 11.63
C ALA A 118 47.28 -30.48 12.83
N PHE A 119 46.52 -30.02 13.85
CA PHE A 119 47.13 -29.53 15.08
C PHE A 119 47.85 -30.64 15.85
N HIS A 120 47.28 -31.86 15.86
CA HIS A 120 47.90 -33.02 16.47
C HIS A 120 49.22 -33.38 15.79
N ASP A 121 49.24 -33.43 14.45
CA ASP A 121 50.41 -33.78 13.66
C ASP A 121 51.55 -32.75 13.84
N ILE A 122 51.23 -31.44 13.82
CA ILE A 122 52.23 -30.38 14.05
C ILE A 122 52.75 -30.42 15.48
N ARG A 123 51.91 -30.77 16.46
CA ARG A 123 52.33 -30.93 17.86
C ARG A 123 53.29 -32.11 18.00
N GLN A 124 53.03 -33.21 17.29
CA GLN A 124 53.93 -34.36 17.24
C GLN A 124 55.30 -33.98 16.65
N LEU A 125 55.32 -33.25 15.52
CA LEU A 125 56.57 -32.76 14.92
C LEU A 125 57.37 -31.84 15.85
N SER A 126 56.68 -30.99 16.64
CA SER A 126 57.32 -30.15 17.66
C SER A 126 58.00 -30.98 18.75
N VAL A 127 57.36 -32.07 19.20
CA VAL A 127 57.92 -33.01 20.18
C VAL A 127 59.12 -33.76 19.59
N GLU A 128 59.01 -34.25 18.36
CA GLU A 128 60.11 -34.94 17.66
C GLU A 128 61.33 -34.02 17.46
N LEU A 129 61.11 -32.76 17.10
CA LEU A 129 62.18 -31.76 17.00
C LEU A 129 62.86 -31.52 18.35
N GLY A 130 62.08 -31.43 19.43
CA GLY A 130 62.61 -31.31 20.79
C GLY A 130 63.47 -32.52 21.19
N HIS A 131 63.03 -33.73 20.83
CA HIS A 131 63.76 -34.97 21.06
C HIS A 131 65.07 -35.03 20.25
N SER A 132 65.01 -34.68 18.96
CA SER A 132 66.19 -34.59 18.09
C SER A 132 67.21 -33.59 18.62
N ALA A 133 66.76 -32.43 19.12
CA ALA A 133 67.64 -31.45 19.73
C ALA A 133 68.33 -31.98 21.00
N GLY A 134 67.61 -32.77 21.81
CA GLY A 134 68.18 -33.50 22.95
C GLY A 134 69.25 -34.52 22.54
N HIS A 135 69.03 -35.26 21.47
CA HIS A 135 70.03 -36.17 20.91
C HIS A 135 71.27 -35.42 20.41
N THR A 136 71.10 -34.32 19.67
CA THR A 136 72.23 -33.48 19.21
C THR A 136 73.03 -32.94 20.40
N GLN A 137 72.36 -32.56 21.50
CA GLN A 137 73.05 -32.14 22.72
C GLN A 137 73.89 -33.27 23.32
N ALA A 138 73.34 -34.47 23.41
CA ALA A 138 74.04 -35.62 23.96
C ALA A 138 75.27 -35.97 23.11
N LEU A 139 75.13 -36.00 21.78
CA LEU A 139 76.24 -36.20 20.84
C LEU A 139 77.32 -35.13 21.01
N ALA A 140 76.93 -33.86 21.15
CA ALA A 140 77.87 -32.77 21.38
C ALA A 140 78.66 -32.95 22.70
N ILE A 141 78.01 -33.43 23.77
CA ILE A 141 78.66 -33.72 25.05
C ILE A 141 79.63 -34.91 24.92
N THR A 142 79.21 -35.98 24.24
CA THR A 142 80.07 -37.15 23.98
C THR A 142 81.30 -36.75 23.18
N ALA A 143 81.13 -35.98 22.10
CA ALA A 143 82.22 -35.47 21.30
C ALA A 143 83.13 -34.50 22.09
N ALA A 144 82.57 -33.65 22.96
CA ALA A 144 83.35 -32.79 23.85
C ALA A 144 84.25 -33.57 24.81
N LEU A 145 83.71 -34.65 25.41
CA LEU A 145 84.44 -35.55 26.30
C LEU A 145 85.58 -36.27 25.57
N GLU A 146 85.33 -36.69 24.33
CA GLU A 146 86.32 -37.38 23.51
C GLU A 146 87.44 -36.42 23.08
N VAL A 147 87.11 -35.20 22.67
CA VAL A 147 88.06 -34.11 22.37
C VAL A 147 88.90 -33.71 23.58
N ALA A 148 88.36 -33.80 24.79
CA ALA A 148 89.10 -33.56 26.03
C ALA A 148 90.06 -34.70 26.41
N HIS A 149 89.89 -35.90 25.85
CA HIS A 149 90.69 -37.09 26.17
C HIS A 149 91.97 -37.21 25.31
N PHE A 150 92.03 -36.57 24.15
CA PHE A 150 93.21 -36.57 23.27
C PHE A 150 94.26 -35.52 23.71
N HIS A 151 95.54 -35.92 23.73
CA HIS A 151 96.66 -35.03 24.07
C HIS A 151 97.04 -34.05 22.94
N GLU A 152 96.80 -34.42 21.68
CA GLU A 152 96.85 -33.52 20.51
C GLU A 152 95.43 -33.41 19.93
N GLN A 153 94.79 -32.25 20.08
CA GLN A 153 93.42 -32.05 19.59
C GLN A 153 93.40 -31.99 18.05
N PRO A 154 92.53 -32.75 17.38
CA PRO A 154 92.31 -32.59 15.95
C PRO A 154 91.84 -31.15 15.66
N ALA A 155 92.57 -30.43 14.81
CA ALA A 155 92.24 -29.06 14.45
C ALA A 155 90.81 -28.99 13.88
N GLY A 156 89.89 -28.34 14.60
CA GLY A 156 88.49 -28.14 14.19
C GLY A 156 87.44 -28.90 15.02
N MET A 157 87.79 -29.95 15.76
CA MET A 157 86.81 -30.71 16.56
C MET A 157 86.13 -29.90 17.70
N PRO A 158 86.84 -29.00 18.42
CA PRO A 158 86.19 -28.11 19.40
C PRO A 158 85.14 -27.19 18.76
N ALA A 159 85.37 -26.73 17.52
CA ALA A 159 84.43 -25.90 16.79
C ALA A 159 83.17 -26.69 16.41
N ILE A 160 83.31 -27.95 15.96
CA ILE A 160 82.18 -28.85 15.66
C ILE A 160 81.35 -29.11 16.91
N VAL A 161 81.98 -29.32 18.06
CA VAL A 161 81.28 -29.50 19.35
C VAL A 161 80.47 -28.25 19.71
N GLN A 162 81.06 -27.05 19.56
CA GLN A 162 80.34 -25.80 19.78
C GLN A 162 79.16 -25.64 18.82
N ASP A 163 79.36 -25.91 17.53
CA ASP A 163 78.29 -25.84 16.52
C ASP A 163 77.14 -26.81 16.83
N LEU A 164 77.44 -28.03 17.31
CA LEU A 164 76.41 -29.00 17.73
C LEU A 164 75.65 -28.54 18.98
N GLN A 165 76.32 -27.91 19.95
CA GLN A 165 75.67 -27.34 21.13
C GLN A 165 74.78 -26.14 20.76
N GLU A 166 75.27 -25.27 19.89
CA GLU A 166 74.54 -24.12 19.33
C GLU A 166 73.29 -24.61 18.59
N LEU A 167 73.44 -25.61 17.70
CA LEU A 167 72.35 -26.21 16.93
C LEU A 167 71.27 -26.85 17.82
N SER A 168 71.69 -27.59 18.85
CA SER A 168 70.78 -28.20 19.84
C SER A 168 69.99 -27.13 20.61
N LYS A 169 70.67 -26.07 21.06
CA LYS A 169 70.04 -24.97 21.80
C LYS A 169 69.03 -24.24 20.90
N HIS A 170 69.42 -23.94 19.67
CA HIS A 170 68.56 -23.31 18.67
C HIS A 170 67.35 -24.18 18.34
N SER A 171 67.54 -25.50 18.15
CA SER A 171 66.45 -26.44 17.83
C SER A 171 65.46 -26.61 18.99
N ARG A 172 65.93 -26.65 20.25
CA ARG A 172 65.04 -26.64 21.43
C ARG A 172 64.24 -25.35 21.54
N GLN A 173 64.87 -24.21 21.25
CA GLN A 173 64.18 -22.92 21.25
C GLN A 173 63.09 -22.87 20.17
N LEU A 174 63.37 -23.35 18.95
CA LEU A 174 62.38 -23.48 17.88
C LEU A 174 61.23 -24.42 18.26
N ALA A 175 61.53 -25.59 18.84
CA ALA A 175 60.51 -26.54 19.29
C ALA A 175 59.57 -25.90 20.34
N HIS A 176 60.13 -25.16 21.30
CA HIS A 176 59.36 -24.45 22.32
C HIS A 176 58.49 -23.33 21.73
N GLN A 177 59.05 -22.52 20.82
CA GLN A 177 58.30 -21.47 20.12
C GLN A 177 57.16 -22.06 19.29
N LEU A 178 57.41 -23.17 18.59
CA LEU A 178 56.39 -23.87 17.81
C LEU A 178 55.24 -24.37 18.69
N ALA A 179 55.55 -24.98 19.84
CA ALA A 179 54.54 -25.44 20.79
C ALA A 179 53.64 -24.30 21.31
N GLN A 180 54.24 -23.16 21.67
CA GLN A 180 53.49 -21.96 22.09
C GLN A 180 52.62 -21.41 20.95
N TRP A 181 53.13 -21.43 19.72
CA TRP A 181 52.39 -20.96 18.55
C TRP A 181 51.17 -21.84 18.30
N ILE A 182 51.33 -23.17 18.32
CA ILE A 182 50.23 -24.15 18.18
C ILE A 182 49.13 -23.90 19.22
N GLU A 183 49.48 -23.70 20.48
CA GLU A 183 48.50 -23.47 21.55
C GLU A 183 47.70 -22.18 21.33
N ARG A 184 48.38 -21.08 20.95
CA ARG A 184 47.72 -19.82 20.61
C ARG A 184 46.80 -19.95 19.40
N THR A 185 47.27 -20.61 18.34
CA THR A 185 46.47 -20.82 17.13
C THR A 185 45.26 -21.71 17.42
N ALA A 186 45.40 -22.75 18.25
CA ALA A 186 44.29 -23.61 18.64
C ALA A 186 43.21 -22.84 19.42
N LEU A 187 43.61 -21.98 20.37
CA LEU A 187 42.67 -21.10 21.08
C LEU A 187 41.93 -20.16 20.12
N GLN A 188 42.66 -19.53 19.20
CA GLN A 188 42.08 -18.61 18.22
C GLN A 188 41.09 -19.32 17.27
N VAL A 189 41.43 -20.51 16.78
CA VAL A 189 40.53 -21.31 15.93
C VAL A 189 39.25 -21.70 16.66
N ASN A 190 39.33 -22.01 17.96
CA ASN A 190 38.16 -22.33 18.77
C ASN A 190 37.26 -21.09 19.02
N GLU A 191 37.84 -19.92 19.26
CA GLU A 191 37.08 -18.66 19.33
C GLU A 191 36.40 -18.35 17.98
N ASP A 192 37.13 -18.49 16.87
CA ASP A 192 36.58 -18.29 15.53
C ASP A 192 35.44 -19.29 15.23
N ALA A 193 35.52 -20.52 15.74
CA ALA A 193 34.45 -21.52 15.59
C ALA A 193 33.17 -21.09 16.34
N LYS A 194 33.29 -20.55 17.55
CA LYS A 194 32.14 -20.01 18.30
C LYS A 194 31.52 -18.81 17.60
N ILE A 195 32.35 -17.90 17.09
CA ILE A 195 31.88 -16.73 16.33
C ILE A 195 31.12 -17.19 15.08
N ARG A 196 31.62 -18.20 14.36
CA ARG A 196 30.91 -18.78 13.21
C ARG A 196 29.57 -19.41 13.58
N ASP A 197 29.49 -20.18 14.66
CA ASP A 197 28.22 -20.78 15.08
C ASP A 197 27.19 -19.71 15.45
N TYR A 198 27.61 -18.66 16.18
CA TYR A 198 26.78 -17.50 16.46
C TYR A 198 26.29 -16.80 15.18
N GLN A 199 27.20 -16.54 14.23
CA GLN A 199 26.85 -15.95 12.94
C GLN A 199 25.86 -16.80 12.14
N GLN A 200 26.03 -18.13 12.14
CA GLN A 200 25.09 -19.03 11.47
C GLN A 200 23.69 -18.99 12.09
N GLN A 201 23.60 -18.90 13.42
CA GLN A 201 22.31 -18.77 14.11
C GLN A 201 21.63 -17.44 13.77
N GLU A 202 22.37 -16.32 13.78
CA GLU A 202 21.90 -15.00 13.35
C GLU A 202 21.40 -15.02 11.88
N ILE A 203 22.16 -15.61 10.96
CA ILE A 203 21.77 -15.72 9.54
C ILE A 203 20.48 -16.54 9.38
N LYS A 204 20.30 -17.62 10.14
CA LYS A 204 19.06 -18.41 10.14
C LYS A 204 17.87 -17.60 10.68
N ALA A 205 18.05 -16.87 11.78
CA ALA A 205 17.02 -16.01 12.34
C ALA A 205 16.60 -14.91 11.35
N LEU A 206 17.58 -14.26 10.71
CA LEU A 206 17.35 -13.25 9.68
C LEU A 206 16.61 -13.84 8.47
N THR A 207 16.94 -15.08 8.08
CA THR A 207 16.26 -15.78 6.98
C THR A 207 14.78 -16.00 7.28
N ASN A 208 14.47 -16.52 8.46
CA ASN A 208 13.09 -16.77 8.86
C ASN A 208 12.28 -15.47 8.95
N ALA A 209 12.89 -14.39 9.47
CA ALA A 209 12.26 -13.08 9.54
C ALA A 209 11.99 -12.49 8.14
N ALA A 210 12.93 -12.61 7.21
CA ALA A 210 12.76 -12.14 5.83
C ALA A 210 11.64 -12.89 5.10
N GLN A 211 11.58 -14.23 5.23
CA GLN A 211 10.51 -15.04 4.63
C GLN A 211 9.13 -14.71 5.21
N ALA A 212 9.04 -14.49 6.53
CA ALA A 212 7.80 -14.05 7.16
C ALA A 212 7.37 -12.66 6.64
N ALA A 213 8.32 -11.75 6.45
CA ALA A 213 8.04 -10.42 5.90
C ALA A 213 7.56 -10.49 4.44
N GLU A 214 8.20 -11.30 3.59
CA GLU A 214 7.75 -11.54 2.21
C GLU A 214 6.30 -12.02 2.17
N HIS A 215 5.97 -13.04 2.98
CA HIS A 215 4.61 -13.58 3.02
C HIS A 215 3.56 -12.56 3.46
N VAL A 216 3.87 -11.74 4.47
CA VAL A 216 2.98 -10.68 4.93
C VAL A 216 2.80 -9.60 3.86
N ILE A 217 3.87 -9.23 3.15
CA ILE A 217 3.80 -8.25 2.05
C ILE A 217 2.90 -8.76 0.93
N GLU A 218 3.04 -10.03 0.53
CA GLU A 218 2.17 -10.66 -0.48
C GLU A 218 0.70 -10.63 -0.06
N GLN A 219 0.40 -11.01 1.18
CA GLN A 219 -0.96 -10.97 1.73
C GLN A 219 -1.53 -9.54 1.73
N LEU A 220 -0.73 -8.55 2.11
CA LEU A 220 -1.16 -7.15 2.10
C LEU A 220 -1.39 -6.63 0.68
N ILE A 221 -0.58 -7.04 -0.30
CA ILE A 221 -0.79 -6.69 -1.71
C ILE A 221 -2.13 -7.23 -2.20
N ASP A 222 -2.45 -8.49 -1.91
CA ASP A 222 -3.71 -9.11 -2.30
C ASP A 222 -4.91 -8.45 -1.62
N GLN A 223 -4.81 -8.16 -0.32
CA GLN A 223 -5.84 -7.46 0.43
C GLN A 223 -6.06 -6.03 -0.10
N SER A 224 -4.99 -5.27 -0.33
CA SER A 224 -5.09 -3.92 -0.92
C SER A 224 -5.68 -3.96 -2.32
N ARG A 225 -5.35 -4.97 -3.14
CA ARG A 225 -5.96 -5.18 -4.47
C ARG A 225 -7.45 -5.44 -4.36
N HIS A 226 -7.87 -6.27 -3.41
CA HIS A 226 -9.29 -6.51 -3.14
C HIS A 226 -10.00 -5.24 -2.67
N MET A 227 -9.43 -4.50 -1.71
CA MET A 227 -9.98 -3.22 -1.22
C MET A 227 -10.12 -2.20 -2.34
N TYR A 228 -9.13 -2.09 -3.22
CA TYR A 228 -9.18 -1.21 -4.38
C TYR A 228 -10.38 -1.52 -5.27
N LYS A 229 -10.63 -2.80 -5.58
CA LYS A 229 -11.80 -3.22 -6.37
C LYS A 229 -13.12 -2.84 -5.69
N VAL A 230 -13.25 -3.12 -4.39
CA VAL A 230 -14.49 -2.86 -3.63
C VAL A 230 -14.76 -1.36 -3.50
N ILE A 231 -13.74 -0.57 -3.16
CA ILE A 231 -13.87 0.89 -3.04
C ILE A 231 -14.21 1.49 -4.40
N HIS A 232 -13.48 1.11 -5.44
CA HIS A 232 -13.75 1.60 -6.79
C HIS A 232 -15.16 1.27 -7.28
N HIS A 233 -15.61 0.04 -7.05
CA HIS A 233 -16.98 -0.38 -7.35
C HIS A 233 -18.00 0.47 -6.58
N SER A 234 -17.80 0.61 -5.27
CA SER A 234 -18.67 1.43 -4.40
C SER A 234 -18.71 2.89 -4.85
N THR A 235 -17.57 3.48 -5.25
CA THR A 235 -17.48 4.85 -5.77
C THR A 235 -18.32 4.99 -7.04
N THR A 236 -18.14 4.08 -8.00
CA THR A 236 -18.89 4.09 -9.27
C THR A 236 -20.39 3.97 -8.99
N THR A 237 -20.78 2.98 -8.18
CA THR A 237 -22.19 2.75 -7.79
C THR A 237 -22.81 3.96 -7.10
N ALA A 238 -22.09 4.60 -6.16
CA ALA A 238 -22.54 5.81 -5.50
C ALA A 238 -22.76 6.95 -6.51
N TYR A 239 -21.82 7.19 -7.42
CA TYR A 239 -21.98 8.20 -8.47
C TYR A 239 -23.20 7.93 -9.37
N LEU A 240 -23.40 6.69 -9.82
CA LEU A 240 -24.54 6.35 -10.68
C LEU A 240 -25.88 6.47 -9.94
N HIS A 241 -25.92 6.15 -8.64
CA HIS A 241 -27.09 6.42 -7.80
C HIS A 241 -27.35 7.92 -7.61
N ALA A 242 -26.32 8.73 -7.39
CA ALA A 242 -26.45 10.18 -7.32
C ALA A 242 -27.05 10.73 -8.63
N ALA A 243 -26.52 10.30 -9.78
CA ALA A 243 -27.05 10.67 -11.09
C ALA A 243 -28.55 10.32 -11.24
N LYS A 244 -28.98 9.12 -10.80
CA LYS A 244 -30.41 8.74 -10.81
C LYS A 244 -31.27 9.68 -9.95
N LEU A 245 -30.79 10.03 -8.76
CA LEU A 245 -31.50 10.94 -7.85
C LEU A 245 -31.58 12.34 -8.43
N GLU A 246 -30.52 12.85 -9.05
CA GLU A 246 -30.55 14.16 -9.72
C GLU A 246 -31.53 14.19 -10.89
N HIS A 247 -31.59 13.13 -11.70
CA HIS A 247 -32.60 13.04 -12.76
C HIS A 247 -34.02 13.01 -12.17
N ALA A 248 -34.24 12.34 -11.04
CA ALA A 248 -35.54 12.36 -10.36
C ALA A 248 -35.90 13.77 -9.84
N VAL A 249 -34.92 14.50 -9.29
CA VAL A 249 -35.07 15.91 -8.90
C VAL A 249 -35.37 16.78 -10.11
N TRP A 250 -34.66 16.58 -11.22
CA TRP A 250 -34.86 17.30 -12.49
C TRP A 250 -36.29 17.09 -13.02
N LYS A 251 -36.79 15.84 -13.07
CA LYS A 251 -38.19 15.55 -13.43
C LYS A 251 -39.17 16.28 -12.51
N SER A 252 -38.91 16.28 -11.20
CA SER A 252 -39.80 16.96 -10.27
C SER A 252 -39.80 18.48 -10.44
N ARG A 253 -38.69 19.10 -10.85
CA ARG A 253 -38.63 20.52 -11.20
C ARG A 253 -39.43 20.79 -12.47
N LEU A 254 -39.25 19.96 -13.51
CA LEU A 254 -40.04 20.03 -14.74
C LEU A 254 -41.55 19.95 -14.46
N TYR A 255 -42.00 18.93 -13.72
CA TYR A 255 -43.42 18.78 -13.38
C TYR A 255 -43.96 19.98 -12.62
N ARG A 256 -43.18 20.53 -11.69
CA ARG A 256 -43.56 21.73 -10.96
C ARG A 256 -43.77 22.92 -11.89
N GLN A 257 -42.85 23.19 -12.82
CA GLN A 257 -42.96 24.28 -13.79
C GLN A 257 -44.19 24.13 -14.68
N LEU A 258 -44.48 22.91 -15.12
CA LEU A 258 -45.65 22.61 -15.95
C LEU A 258 -46.98 22.79 -15.18
N LEU A 259 -47.01 22.49 -13.88
CA LEU A 259 -48.20 22.62 -13.04
C LEU A 259 -48.41 24.02 -12.47
N SER A 260 -47.33 24.80 -12.25
CA SER A 260 -47.41 26.16 -11.70
C SER A 260 -47.54 27.26 -12.76
N ALA A 261 -47.55 26.89 -14.05
CA ALA A 261 -47.50 27.79 -15.20
C ALA A 261 -46.32 28.79 -15.19
N HIS A 262 -45.29 28.53 -14.38
CA HIS A 262 -44.09 29.36 -14.27
C HIS A 262 -42.95 28.69 -15.06
N LEU A 263 -42.85 29.04 -16.35
CA LEU A 263 -42.02 28.35 -17.35
C LEU A 263 -40.66 29.02 -17.60
N GLU A 264 -40.22 29.92 -16.71
CA GLU A 264 -39.03 30.76 -16.91
C GLU A 264 -37.72 30.16 -16.36
N GLU A 265 -37.78 29.16 -15.49
CA GLU A 265 -36.59 28.54 -14.91
C GLU A 265 -35.94 27.57 -15.92
N SER A 266 -34.69 27.85 -16.28
CA SER A 266 -33.92 27.03 -17.21
C SER A 266 -33.58 25.67 -16.60
N LEU A 267 -33.82 24.60 -17.35
CA LEU A 267 -33.39 23.25 -17.03
C LEU A 267 -32.10 22.93 -17.78
N GLU A 268 -31.18 22.22 -17.11
CA GLU A 268 -29.92 21.78 -17.69
C GLU A 268 -30.13 20.74 -18.80
N ASP A 269 -29.20 20.73 -19.77
CA ASP A 269 -29.16 19.72 -20.82
C ASP A 269 -28.35 18.47 -20.40
N HIS A 270 -28.40 17.44 -21.25
CA HIS A 270 -27.73 16.16 -21.05
C HIS A 270 -26.19 16.21 -21.06
N GLN A 271 -25.57 17.32 -21.49
CA GLN A 271 -24.10 17.44 -21.52
C GLN A 271 -23.56 18.09 -20.26
N HIS A 272 -24.32 19.03 -19.70
CA HIS A 272 -23.94 19.82 -18.53
C HIS A 272 -24.53 19.27 -17.22
N CYS A 273 -25.37 18.23 -17.27
CA CYS A 273 -25.79 17.55 -16.05
C CYS A 273 -24.64 16.69 -15.48
N THR A 274 -24.72 16.32 -14.20
CA THR A 274 -23.70 15.51 -13.51
C THR A 274 -23.40 14.19 -14.23
N LEU A 275 -24.41 13.50 -14.76
CA LEU A 275 -24.21 12.29 -15.56
C LEU A 275 -23.50 12.59 -16.88
N GLY A 276 -23.83 13.72 -17.52
CA GLY A 276 -23.18 14.19 -18.74
C GLY A 276 -21.69 14.45 -18.50
N HIS A 277 -21.35 15.20 -17.45
CA HIS A 277 -19.97 15.42 -17.05
C HIS A 277 -19.23 14.12 -16.77
N TRP A 278 -19.82 13.21 -16.00
CA TRP A 278 -19.23 11.90 -15.71
C TRP A 278 -19.05 11.04 -16.96
N TYR A 279 -20.02 11.07 -17.88
CA TYR A 279 -19.99 10.32 -19.13
C TYR A 279 -18.93 10.87 -20.09
N PHE A 280 -18.92 12.17 -20.38
CA PHE A 280 -18.06 12.75 -21.42
C PHE A 280 -16.65 13.10 -20.95
N MET A 281 -16.49 13.57 -19.71
CA MET A 281 -15.22 14.14 -19.21
C MET A 281 -14.67 13.46 -17.95
N GLY A 282 -15.49 12.67 -17.25
CA GLY A 282 -15.14 12.05 -15.99
C GLY A 282 -14.72 10.58 -16.08
N ASP A 283 -14.76 9.91 -14.94
CA ASP A 283 -14.36 8.51 -14.78
C ASP A 283 -15.20 7.53 -15.62
N GLY A 284 -16.35 7.96 -16.14
CA GLY A 284 -17.19 7.14 -17.02
C GLY A 284 -16.48 6.66 -18.28
N HIS A 285 -15.51 7.43 -18.79
CA HIS A 285 -14.75 7.06 -19.99
C HIS A 285 -14.02 5.70 -19.84
N ARG A 286 -13.75 5.23 -18.61
CA ARG A 286 -13.18 3.90 -18.36
C ARG A 286 -14.08 2.76 -18.85
N TYR A 287 -15.39 2.98 -18.85
CA TYR A 287 -16.38 2.01 -19.28
C TYR A 287 -16.75 2.14 -20.76
N LYS A 288 -16.05 2.97 -21.55
CA LYS A 288 -16.39 3.27 -22.95
C LYS A 288 -16.54 2.06 -23.87
N TYR A 289 -15.89 0.95 -23.53
CA TYR A 289 -15.95 -0.28 -24.31
C TYR A 289 -17.12 -1.18 -23.92
N THR A 290 -17.73 -0.97 -22.75
CA THR A 290 -18.90 -1.72 -22.31
C THR A 290 -20.14 -1.31 -23.10
N GLU A 291 -20.96 -2.29 -23.45
CA GLU A 291 -22.22 -2.03 -24.16
C GLU A 291 -23.20 -1.23 -23.31
N ALA A 292 -23.22 -1.48 -21.99
CA ALA A 292 -24.07 -0.73 -21.06
C ALA A 292 -23.74 0.77 -21.07
N TYR A 293 -22.46 1.15 -21.06
CA TYR A 293 -22.06 2.55 -21.14
C TYR A 293 -22.48 3.19 -22.47
N LYS A 294 -22.20 2.54 -23.62
CA LYS A 294 -22.59 3.08 -24.94
C LYS A 294 -24.11 3.26 -25.05
N ALA A 295 -24.87 2.34 -24.45
CA ALA A 295 -26.33 2.37 -24.42
C ALA A 295 -26.92 3.50 -23.56
N LEU A 296 -26.12 4.21 -22.75
CA LEU A 296 -26.60 5.36 -21.96
C LEU A 296 -26.90 6.59 -22.82
N ALA A 297 -26.12 6.84 -23.88
CA ALA A 297 -26.14 8.11 -24.60
C ALA A 297 -27.50 8.45 -25.20
N ALA A 298 -28.13 7.48 -25.86
CA ALA A 298 -29.42 7.66 -26.54
C ALA A 298 -30.58 7.98 -25.56
N PRO A 299 -30.86 7.16 -24.52
CA PRO A 299 -31.93 7.45 -23.57
C PRO A 299 -31.63 8.70 -22.73
N HIS A 300 -30.37 8.98 -22.39
CA HIS A 300 -30.00 10.20 -21.67
C HIS A 300 -30.29 11.47 -22.46
N LYS A 301 -29.85 11.51 -23.73
CA LYS A 301 -30.15 12.64 -24.61
C LYS A 301 -31.65 12.82 -24.83
N ARG A 302 -32.35 11.72 -25.12
CA ARG A 302 -33.80 11.73 -25.36
C ARG A 302 -34.60 12.18 -24.13
N PHE A 303 -34.17 11.80 -22.93
CA PHE A 303 -34.77 12.26 -21.68
C PHE A 303 -34.78 13.79 -21.58
N HIS A 304 -33.62 14.44 -21.73
CA HIS A 304 -33.54 15.90 -21.65
C HIS A 304 -34.26 16.59 -22.82
N GLU A 305 -34.09 16.11 -24.05
CA GLU A 305 -34.75 16.68 -25.23
C GLU A 305 -36.27 16.64 -25.09
N SER A 306 -36.85 15.49 -24.74
CA SER A 306 -38.31 15.34 -24.58
C SER A 306 -38.86 16.19 -23.41
N GLY A 307 -38.12 16.34 -22.32
CA GLY A 307 -38.56 17.23 -21.24
C GLY A 307 -38.53 18.73 -21.62
N LEU A 308 -37.52 19.17 -22.38
CA LEU A 308 -37.47 20.53 -22.93
C LEU A 308 -38.55 20.77 -24.00
N GLU A 309 -38.85 19.77 -24.83
CA GLU A 309 -39.98 19.79 -25.76
C GLU A 309 -41.33 19.92 -25.04
N ALA A 310 -41.52 19.22 -23.92
CA ALA A 310 -42.74 19.34 -23.11
C ALA A 310 -42.95 20.79 -22.63
N LEU A 311 -41.89 21.47 -22.19
CA LEU A 311 -41.95 22.91 -21.84
C LEU A 311 -42.31 23.77 -23.05
N LYS A 312 -41.74 23.47 -24.23
CA LYS A 312 -42.02 24.20 -25.47
C LYS A 312 -43.49 24.07 -25.87
N PHE A 313 -44.06 22.86 -25.86
CA PHE A 313 -45.47 22.64 -26.15
C PHE A 313 -46.39 23.29 -25.11
N ALA A 314 -46.01 23.25 -23.84
CA ALA A 314 -46.74 23.94 -22.77
C ALA A 314 -46.81 25.47 -23.00
N ARG A 315 -45.70 26.10 -23.41
CA ARG A 315 -45.67 27.53 -23.77
C ARG A 315 -46.56 27.86 -24.98
N GLN A 316 -46.76 26.90 -25.86
CA GLN A 316 -47.61 27.03 -27.06
C GLN A 316 -49.08 26.71 -26.79
N GLY A 317 -49.43 26.23 -25.59
CA GLY A 317 -50.78 25.75 -25.26
C GLY A 317 -51.14 24.40 -25.90
N ASP A 318 -50.17 23.68 -26.47
CA ASP A 318 -50.40 22.35 -27.05
C ASP A 318 -50.31 21.27 -25.97
N HIS A 319 -51.46 20.97 -25.36
CA HIS A 319 -51.55 19.95 -24.32
C HIS A 319 -51.28 18.53 -24.83
N ASN A 320 -51.61 18.22 -26.08
CA ASN A 320 -51.39 16.88 -26.64
C ASN A 320 -49.90 16.67 -26.91
N GLY A 321 -49.22 17.65 -27.51
CA GLY A 321 -47.78 17.64 -27.70
C GLY A 321 -47.02 17.57 -26.38
N GLN A 322 -47.46 18.34 -25.38
CA GLN A 322 -46.88 18.31 -24.03
C GLN A 322 -46.95 16.91 -23.40
N LEU A 323 -48.12 16.26 -23.42
CA LEU A 323 -48.30 14.92 -22.85
C LEU A 323 -47.50 13.85 -23.61
N ALA A 324 -47.47 13.93 -24.94
CA ALA A 324 -46.67 13.02 -25.76
C ALA A 324 -45.17 13.13 -25.44
N ALA A 325 -44.66 14.35 -25.33
CA ALA A 325 -43.26 14.61 -24.98
C ALA A 325 -42.93 14.10 -23.55
N LEU A 326 -43.81 14.32 -22.57
CA LEU A 326 -43.64 13.76 -21.22
C LEU A 326 -43.62 12.23 -21.20
N ALA A 327 -44.49 11.57 -21.98
CA ALA A 327 -44.49 10.11 -22.10
C ALA A 327 -43.17 9.60 -22.68
N MET A 328 -42.63 10.27 -23.71
CA MET A 328 -41.32 9.94 -24.28
C MET A 328 -40.17 10.14 -23.29
N MET A 329 -40.24 11.19 -22.46
CA MET A 329 -39.27 11.44 -21.39
C MET A 329 -39.31 10.33 -20.33
N GLU A 330 -40.48 9.92 -19.85
CA GLU A 330 -40.60 8.87 -18.83
C GLU A 330 -40.14 7.49 -19.33
N GLU A 331 -40.43 7.17 -20.59
CA GLU A 331 -39.90 5.97 -21.24
C GLU A 331 -38.37 6.03 -21.33
N ALA A 332 -37.81 7.15 -21.79
CA ALA A 332 -36.35 7.34 -21.85
C ALA A 332 -35.70 7.31 -20.45
N SER A 333 -36.37 7.85 -19.42
CA SER A 333 -35.92 7.80 -18.03
C SER A 333 -35.83 6.35 -17.52
N SER A 334 -36.84 5.53 -17.82
CA SER A 334 -36.87 4.12 -17.45
C SER A 334 -35.77 3.32 -18.16
N GLN A 335 -35.58 3.57 -19.45
CA GLN A 335 -34.48 2.97 -20.23
C GLN A 335 -33.11 3.39 -19.68
N LEU A 336 -32.91 4.67 -19.37
CA LEU A 336 -31.67 5.17 -18.77
C LEU A 336 -31.40 4.50 -17.43
N ALA A 337 -32.40 4.42 -16.55
CA ALA A 337 -32.26 3.79 -15.24
C ALA A 337 -31.82 2.32 -15.36
N LEU A 338 -32.40 1.58 -16.31
CA LEU A 338 -32.03 0.19 -16.60
C LEU A 338 -30.58 0.06 -17.09
N GLN A 339 -30.14 0.94 -18.00
CA GLN A 339 -28.75 0.89 -18.49
C GLN A 339 -27.75 1.27 -17.40
N LEU A 340 -28.10 2.20 -16.52
CA LEU A 340 -27.29 2.53 -15.34
C LEU A 340 -27.17 1.33 -14.39
N ASP A 341 -28.24 0.58 -14.15
CA ASP A 341 -28.19 -0.64 -13.33
C ASP A 341 -27.29 -1.72 -13.96
N LYS A 342 -27.44 -1.95 -15.27
CA LYS A 342 -26.56 -2.89 -16.00
C LYS A 342 -25.09 -2.48 -15.90
N LEU A 343 -24.82 -1.18 -16.04
CA LEU A 343 -23.46 -0.66 -15.93
C LEU A 343 -22.89 -0.87 -14.51
N MET A 344 -23.70 -0.67 -13.47
CA MET A 344 -23.31 -0.94 -12.08
C MET A 344 -22.95 -2.42 -11.86
N GLU A 345 -23.72 -3.34 -12.44
CA GLU A 345 -23.40 -4.77 -12.41
C GLU A 345 -22.07 -5.07 -13.13
N HIS A 346 -21.82 -4.47 -14.29
CA HIS A 346 -20.56 -4.64 -15.03
C HIS A 346 -19.35 -4.06 -14.28
N ALA A 347 -19.52 -2.95 -13.55
CA ALA A 347 -18.47 -2.35 -12.73
C ALA A 347 -17.98 -3.27 -11.59
N VAL A 348 -18.68 -4.38 -11.31
CA VAL A 348 -18.23 -5.44 -10.37
C VAL A 348 -17.13 -6.32 -10.98
N TYR A 349 -17.15 -6.53 -12.30
CA TYR A 349 -16.41 -7.62 -12.96
C TYR A 349 -15.23 -7.15 -13.81
N GLU A 350 -15.27 -5.95 -14.40
CA GLU A 350 -14.19 -5.42 -15.23
C GLU A 350 -13.32 -4.40 -14.47
N VAL A 351 -12.30 -4.91 -13.79
CA VAL A 351 -10.97 -4.28 -13.85
C VAL A 351 -9.95 -5.38 -14.06
N PRO A 352 -9.58 -5.69 -15.32
CA PRO A 352 -8.26 -6.23 -15.55
C PRO A 352 -7.29 -5.12 -15.15
N LEU A 353 -6.55 -5.32 -14.06
CA LEU A 353 -5.19 -4.80 -14.02
C LEU A 353 -4.56 -5.29 -15.32
N SER A 354 -4.17 -4.37 -16.19
CA SER A 354 -3.65 -4.68 -17.53
C SER A 354 -2.70 -5.88 -17.48
N ASN A 355 -3.14 -7.04 -18.01
CA ASN A 355 -2.40 -8.31 -18.05
C ASN A 355 -1.22 -8.27 -19.05
N GLY A 356 -0.52 -7.15 -19.16
CA GLY A 356 0.58 -6.94 -20.10
C GLY A 356 1.53 -5.80 -19.74
N ARG A 357 1.42 -5.21 -18.55
CA ARG A 357 2.44 -4.28 -18.02
C ARG A 357 3.11 -4.91 -16.79
N PRO A 358 4.44 -4.91 -16.68
CA PRO A 358 5.12 -5.38 -15.48
C PRO A 358 4.76 -4.42 -14.36
N SER A 359 3.89 -4.87 -13.46
CA SER A 359 3.44 -4.14 -12.28
C SER A 359 2.61 -2.86 -12.58
N PRO A 360 1.54 -2.56 -11.81
CA PRO A 360 0.95 -1.21 -11.80
C PRO A 360 1.89 -0.15 -11.19
N LEU A 361 3.16 -0.50 -10.98
CA LEU A 361 4.20 0.22 -10.25
C LEU A 361 5.33 0.71 -11.17
N ALA A 362 5.25 0.51 -12.49
CA ALA A 362 6.27 0.98 -13.44
C ALA A 362 6.16 2.49 -13.77
N ASP A 363 5.01 3.12 -13.49
CA ASP A 363 4.73 4.51 -13.83
C ASP A 363 4.32 5.36 -12.60
N SER A 364 5.03 5.25 -11.48
CA SER A 364 5.01 6.31 -10.46
C SER A 364 6.09 7.36 -10.80
N PRO A 365 5.80 8.67 -10.67
CA PRO A 365 6.78 9.74 -10.93
C PRO A 365 7.98 9.69 -10.00
#